data_AF-A0A6I7PRZ6-F1
#
_entry.id   AF-A0A6I7PRZ6-F1
#
_cell.length_a   1.000
_cell.length_b   1.000
_cell.length_c   1.000
_cell.angle_alpha   90.00
_cell.angle_beta   90.00
_cell.angle_gamma   90.00
#
_symmetry.space_group_name_H-M   'P 1'
#
loop_
_entity.id
_entity.type
_entity.pdbx_description
1 polymer ?
#
loop_
_entity_poly.entity_id
_entity_poly.type
_entity_poly.pdbx_seq_one_letter_code
_entity_poly.pdbx_strand_id
1 'polypeptide(L)'
;MSRKILAIVAATGLAATAANAQQGPVLLIVDNTDASNVTFIATGAAAAVNDSSASIIGGVSLLNLFADAGFATGGSQVIGGDLSPNGTANNYNRILNGIGTLGASGLNLWTSGASAPTGQSFTTTDPAFTGATTGFDFSGVLFNSSGDIVIGDTAGIPGSGAVLGTWQLIPTPGAAGLFAIAGLIGARRRRA
;
A
#
# COMPACT_ATOMS: atom_id res chain seq x y z
N MET A 1 25.61 -19.07 14.33
CA MET A 1 24.21 -18.61 14.41
C MET A 1 23.48 -19.09 13.17
N SER A 2 22.51 -20.00 13.33
CA SER A 2 22.03 -20.85 12.23
C SER A 2 20.94 -20.16 11.38
N ARG A 3 21.08 -20.30 10.06
CA ARG A 3 20.24 -19.75 8.97
C ARG A 3 18.77 -20.22 8.98
N LYS A 4 18.27 -20.75 10.10
CA LYS A 4 16.95 -21.41 10.21
C LYS A 4 15.86 -20.53 10.84
N ILE A 5 16.20 -19.39 11.44
CA ILE A 5 15.21 -18.47 12.03
C ILE A 5 14.66 -17.49 10.97
N LEU A 6 15.42 -17.18 9.92
CA LEU A 6 14.98 -16.30 8.83
C LEU A 6 13.91 -16.95 7.92
N ALA A 7 13.71 -18.26 8.00
CA ALA A 7 12.80 -19.00 7.13
C ALA A 7 11.33 -19.00 7.60
N ILE A 8 11.06 -18.66 8.87
CA ILE A 8 9.70 -18.74 9.43
C ILE A 8 8.90 -17.45 9.16
N VAL A 9 9.56 -16.30 9.08
CA VAL A 9 8.93 -15.02 8.69
C VAL A 9 8.56 -15.02 7.19
N ALA A 10 9.35 -15.70 6.35
CA ALA A 10 9.08 -15.82 4.92
C ALA A 10 7.93 -16.80 4.57
N ALA A 11 7.62 -17.77 5.43
CA ALA A 11 6.65 -18.82 5.12
C ALA A 11 5.20 -18.47 5.49
N THR A 12 4.97 -17.58 6.47
CA THR A 12 3.61 -17.10 6.80
C THR A 12 3.11 -16.01 5.87
N GLY A 13 4.01 -15.32 5.14
CA GLY A 13 3.62 -14.37 4.08
C GLY A 13 3.28 -15.03 2.74
N LEU A 14 3.77 -16.25 2.48
CA LEU A 14 3.64 -16.89 1.16
C LEU A 14 2.42 -17.82 1.02
N ALA A 15 1.75 -18.20 2.12
CA ALA A 15 0.64 -19.15 2.09
C ALA A 15 -0.75 -18.51 1.87
N ALA A 16 -0.83 -17.18 1.79
CA ALA A 16 -2.09 -16.46 1.52
C ALA A 16 -2.27 -16.06 0.02
N THR A 17 -1.31 -16.37 -0.85
CA THR A 17 -1.32 -15.90 -2.25
C THR A 17 -2.01 -16.85 -3.24
N ALA A 18 -2.57 -17.98 -2.78
CA ALA A 18 -3.08 -19.04 -3.66
C ALA A 18 -4.61 -19.05 -3.85
N ALA A 19 -5.32 -17.96 -3.56
CA ALA A 19 -6.78 -17.93 -3.70
C ALA A 19 -7.33 -16.58 -4.18
N ASN A 20 -6.77 -15.98 -5.23
CA ASN A 20 -7.47 -14.98 -6.05
C ASN A 20 -6.91 -14.99 -7.48
N ALA A 21 -7.42 -15.91 -8.31
CA ALA A 21 -7.23 -15.88 -9.75
C ALA A 21 -8.04 -14.70 -10.32
N GLN A 22 -7.40 -13.52 -10.37
CA GLN A 22 -7.70 -12.26 -11.07
C GLN A 22 -7.38 -11.05 -10.16
N GLN A 23 -6.22 -11.04 -9.52
CA GLN A 23 -5.69 -9.82 -8.90
C GLN A 23 -4.57 -9.30 -9.79
N GLY A 24 -4.67 -8.05 -10.23
CA GLY A 24 -3.58 -7.37 -10.91
C GLY A 24 -2.30 -7.39 -10.07
N PRO A 25 -1.13 -7.11 -10.66
CA PRO A 25 0.15 -7.14 -9.96
C PRO A 25 0.09 -6.35 -8.64
N VAL A 26 0.63 -6.91 -7.56
CA VAL A 26 0.74 -6.19 -6.28
C VAL A 26 1.83 -5.13 -6.45
N LEU A 27 1.46 -3.86 -6.44
CA LEU A 27 2.38 -2.74 -6.66
C LEU A 27 2.85 -2.11 -5.35
N LEU A 28 2.00 -2.14 -4.32
CA LEU A 28 2.27 -1.59 -2.99
C LEU A 28 1.96 -2.61 -1.89
N ILE A 29 2.84 -2.70 -0.92
CA ILE A 29 2.60 -3.35 0.37
C ILE A 29 2.27 -2.27 1.40
N VAL A 30 1.15 -2.43 2.09
CA VAL A 30 0.74 -1.62 3.24
C VAL A 30 1.20 -2.36 4.49
N ASP A 31 2.32 -1.94 5.07
CA ASP A 31 2.84 -2.55 6.29
C ASP A 31 2.18 -1.90 7.50
N ASN A 32 1.26 -2.64 8.12
CA ASN A 32 0.56 -2.27 9.35
C ASN A 32 1.00 -3.17 10.51
N THR A 33 2.25 -3.63 10.52
CA THR A 33 2.80 -4.38 11.67
C THR A 33 2.85 -3.54 12.94
N ASP A 34 2.91 -2.22 12.80
CA ASP A 34 2.71 -1.21 13.83
C ASP A 34 1.71 -0.15 13.33
N ALA A 35 0.52 -0.09 13.94
CA ALA A 35 -0.54 0.83 13.52
C ALA A 35 -0.20 2.31 13.75
N SER A 36 0.79 2.60 14.60
CA SER A 36 1.29 3.96 14.80
C SER A 36 2.35 4.38 13.77
N ASN A 37 2.80 3.45 12.93
CA ASN A 37 3.91 3.65 12.00
C ASN A 37 3.69 2.86 10.70
N VAL A 38 2.51 3.02 10.08
CA VAL A 38 2.15 2.31 8.84
C VAL A 38 2.92 2.87 7.65
N THR A 39 3.49 1.99 6.82
CA THR A 39 4.23 2.40 5.61
C THR A 39 3.64 1.81 4.34
N PHE A 40 3.79 2.54 3.23
CA PHE A 40 3.47 2.05 1.88
C PHE A 40 4.78 1.79 1.15
N ILE A 41 5.00 0.54 0.72
CA ILE A 41 6.28 0.06 0.19
C ILE A 41 6.07 -0.42 -1.24
N ALA A 42 6.87 0.08 -2.18
CA ALA A 42 6.84 -0.39 -3.56
C ALA A 42 7.38 -1.83 -3.67
N THR A 43 6.71 -2.66 -4.47
CA THR A 43 7.16 -4.05 -4.73
C THR A 43 8.18 -4.15 -5.86
N GLY A 44 8.28 -3.10 -6.70
CA GLY A 44 9.05 -3.11 -7.94
C GLY A 44 8.34 -3.81 -9.11
N ALA A 45 7.09 -4.25 -8.93
CA ALA A 45 6.29 -4.83 -10.01
C ALA A 45 5.90 -3.76 -11.05
N ALA A 46 5.80 -4.17 -12.32
CA ALA A 46 5.27 -3.33 -13.38
C ALA A 46 3.74 -3.20 -13.30
N ALA A 47 3.19 -2.15 -13.91
CA ALA A 47 1.76 -1.93 -13.93
C ALA A 47 1.03 -2.96 -14.82
N ALA A 48 -0.26 -3.14 -14.58
CA ALA A 48 -1.14 -4.01 -15.37
C ALA A 48 -1.41 -3.44 -16.79
N VAL A 49 -1.29 -2.13 -16.94
CA VAL A 49 -1.63 -1.38 -18.16
C VAL A 49 -0.56 -0.33 -18.45
N ASN A 50 -0.46 0.07 -19.71
CA ASN A 50 0.31 1.25 -20.11
C ASN A 50 -0.58 2.49 -19.97
N ASP A 51 -0.14 3.49 -19.22
CA ASP A 51 -0.86 4.74 -19.04
C ASP A 51 0.09 5.89 -18.66
N SER A 52 -0.06 7.03 -19.32
CA SER A 52 0.69 8.26 -19.04
C SER A 52 -0.22 9.50 -18.97
N SER A 53 -1.52 9.28 -18.76
CA SER A 53 -2.56 10.30 -18.80
C SER A 53 -2.61 11.19 -17.56
N ALA A 54 -2.07 10.73 -16.43
CA ALA A 54 -2.15 11.44 -15.16
C ALA A 54 -0.90 12.24 -14.79
N SER A 55 -1.14 13.38 -14.15
CA SER A 55 -0.10 14.14 -13.46
C SER A 55 0.19 13.57 -12.07
N ILE A 56 1.40 13.74 -11.57
CA ILE A 56 1.75 13.42 -10.18
C ILE A 56 0.91 14.20 -9.14
N ILE A 57 0.38 15.36 -9.55
CA ILE A 57 -0.48 16.18 -8.69
C ILE A 57 -1.86 15.51 -8.51
N GLY A 58 -2.29 14.72 -9.50
CA GLY A 58 -3.48 13.87 -9.39
C GLY A 58 -3.21 12.58 -8.61
N GLY A 59 -1.98 12.09 -8.69
CA GLY A 59 -1.49 10.99 -7.87
C GLY A 59 -2.01 9.62 -8.27
N VAL A 60 -2.15 8.72 -7.30
CA VAL A 60 -2.81 7.42 -7.41
C VAL A 60 -3.73 7.19 -6.23
N SER A 61 -4.85 6.51 -6.48
CA SER A 61 -5.85 6.20 -5.46
C SER A 61 -5.82 4.72 -5.12
N LEU A 62 -5.66 4.41 -3.84
CA LEU A 62 -5.83 3.08 -3.25
C LEU A 62 -7.31 2.95 -2.88
N LEU A 63 -8.05 2.16 -3.66
CA LEU A 63 -9.47 1.97 -3.46
C LEU A 63 -9.71 1.03 -2.27
N ASN A 64 -10.72 1.36 -1.45
CA ASN A 64 -11.17 0.55 -0.32
C ASN A 64 -10.05 0.13 0.64
N LEU A 65 -9.05 0.99 0.87
CA LEU A 65 -7.96 0.75 1.83
C LEU A 65 -8.49 0.48 3.25
N PHE A 66 -9.46 1.29 3.67
CA PHE A 66 -10.09 1.23 4.98
C PHE A 66 -11.41 0.45 4.88
N ALA A 67 -11.68 -0.39 5.89
CA ALA A 67 -12.90 -1.19 5.99
C ALA A 67 -14.14 -0.32 6.23
N ASP A 68 -15.34 -0.92 6.32
CA ASP A 68 -16.66 -0.27 6.25
C ASP A 68 -16.87 1.02 7.08
N ALA A 69 -16.21 1.16 8.24
CA ALA A 69 -16.30 2.38 9.04
C ALA A 69 -15.57 3.58 8.39
N GLY A 70 -14.72 3.33 7.40
CA GLY A 70 -13.83 4.30 6.76
C GLY A 70 -12.78 4.87 7.72
N PHE A 71 -11.95 5.75 7.19
CA PHE A 71 -11.08 6.62 7.96
C PHE A 71 -11.18 8.03 7.38
N ALA A 72 -11.07 9.08 8.18
CA ALA A 72 -10.99 10.44 7.67
C ALA A 72 -9.69 11.08 8.13
N THR A 73 -8.82 11.39 7.18
CA THR A 73 -7.53 12.07 7.43
C THR A 73 -7.70 13.51 7.95
N GLY A 74 -8.93 14.05 8.01
CA GLY A 74 -9.20 15.40 8.51
C GLY A 74 -8.68 16.53 7.60
N GLY A 75 -8.36 16.21 6.35
CA GLY A 75 -7.70 17.12 5.40
C GLY A 75 -6.39 16.52 4.87
N SER A 76 -5.73 17.22 3.94
CA SER A 76 -4.51 16.70 3.32
C SER A 76 -3.36 16.66 4.33
N GLN A 77 -2.77 15.48 4.49
CA GLN A 77 -1.66 15.23 5.40
C GLN A 77 -0.34 15.21 4.66
N VAL A 78 0.71 15.71 5.30
CA VAL A 78 2.09 15.63 4.79
C VAL A 78 2.65 14.26 5.11
N ILE A 79 3.22 13.61 4.09
CA ILE A 79 4.00 12.38 4.25
C ILE A 79 5.43 12.60 3.80
N GLY A 80 6.37 11.87 4.40
CA GLY A 80 7.76 11.80 3.97
C GLY A 80 8.07 10.49 3.26
N GLY A 81 9.36 10.27 2.99
CA GLY A 81 9.88 9.07 2.34
C GLY A 81 10.26 9.33 0.88
N ASP A 82 10.50 8.23 0.16
CA ASP A 82 10.95 8.21 -1.22
C ASP A 82 10.03 7.42 -2.16
N LEU A 83 8.79 7.12 -1.72
CA LEU A 83 7.80 6.50 -2.58
C LEU A 83 7.50 7.41 -3.78
N SER A 84 7.88 6.95 -4.97
CA SER A 84 7.72 7.67 -6.23
C SER A 84 7.06 6.78 -7.28
N PRO A 85 6.10 7.31 -8.08
CA PRO A 85 5.68 6.65 -9.29
C PRO A 85 6.76 6.77 -10.37
N ASN A 86 6.69 5.90 -11.37
CA ASN A 86 7.57 5.97 -12.53
C ASN A 86 7.20 7.17 -13.42
N GLY A 87 8.16 7.63 -14.23
CA GLY A 87 8.02 8.76 -15.15
C GLY A 87 8.23 10.14 -14.50
N THR A 88 8.58 10.21 -13.22
CA THR A 88 8.79 11.47 -12.49
C THR A 88 9.96 11.39 -11.51
N ALA A 89 10.57 12.54 -11.22
CA ALA A 89 11.63 12.70 -10.23
C ALA A 89 11.10 13.12 -8.84
N ASN A 90 9.79 13.37 -8.72
CA ASN A 90 9.16 13.80 -7.49
C ASN A 90 8.55 12.61 -6.76
N ASN A 91 8.74 12.54 -5.45
CA ASN A 91 8.08 11.56 -4.59
C ASN A 91 6.67 12.03 -4.23
N TYR A 92 5.80 11.11 -3.82
CA TYR A 92 4.57 11.45 -3.13
C TYR A 92 4.89 12.13 -1.80
N ASN A 93 4.19 13.24 -1.54
CA ASN A 93 4.41 14.05 -0.33
C ASN A 93 3.10 14.41 0.38
N ARG A 94 1.96 13.98 -0.15
CA ARG A 94 0.64 14.17 0.45
C ARG A 94 -0.19 12.90 0.39
N ILE A 95 -1.03 12.75 1.42
CA ILE A 95 -2.15 11.82 1.42
C ILE A 95 -3.45 12.55 1.74
N LEU A 96 -4.56 12.05 1.21
CA LEU A 96 -5.90 12.53 1.52
C LEU A 96 -6.94 11.46 1.18
N ASN A 97 -8.01 11.42 1.95
CA ASN A 97 -9.23 10.70 1.61
C ASN A 97 -10.48 11.56 1.87
N GLY A 98 -11.65 11.04 1.51
CA GLY A 98 -12.89 11.81 1.53
C GLY A 98 -13.07 12.74 0.32
N ILE A 99 -12.37 12.47 -0.79
CA ILE A 99 -12.48 13.24 -2.04
C ILE A 99 -13.36 12.48 -3.04
N GLY A 100 -14.35 13.15 -3.61
CA GLY A 100 -15.16 12.62 -4.72
C GLY A 100 -15.71 11.22 -4.43
N THR A 101 -15.52 10.31 -5.39
CA THR A 101 -15.98 8.91 -5.32
C THR A 101 -15.07 8.01 -4.48
N LEU A 102 -13.87 8.46 -4.10
CA LEU A 102 -12.95 7.71 -3.25
C LEU A 102 -13.50 7.52 -1.82
N GLY A 103 -14.28 8.49 -1.35
CA GLY A 103 -14.90 8.47 -0.03
C GLY A 103 -13.90 8.32 1.12
N ALA A 104 -14.40 7.95 2.29
CA ALA A 104 -13.58 7.67 3.48
C ALA A 104 -12.93 6.27 3.45
N SER A 105 -13.30 5.41 2.51
CA SER A 105 -12.77 4.05 2.40
C SER A 105 -11.45 3.98 1.63
N GLY A 106 -11.21 4.87 0.67
CA GLY A 106 -9.95 4.90 -0.08
C GLY A 106 -8.89 5.84 0.50
N LEU A 107 -7.73 5.90 -0.16
CA LEU A 107 -6.65 6.84 0.13
C LEU A 107 -5.96 7.29 -1.16
N ASN A 108 -5.82 8.60 -1.38
CA ASN A 108 -5.08 9.15 -2.51
C ASN A 108 -3.67 9.54 -2.07
N LEU A 109 -2.66 9.05 -2.79
CA LEU A 109 -1.25 9.45 -2.66
C LEU A 109 -0.93 10.43 -3.80
N TRP A 110 -0.44 11.62 -3.50
CA TRP A 110 -0.17 12.63 -4.53
C TRP A 110 0.95 13.58 -4.13
N THR A 111 1.36 14.43 -5.06
CA THR A 111 2.43 15.42 -4.83
C THR A 111 1.89 16.83 -4.93
N SER A 112 2.03 17.58 -3.85
CA SER A 112 1.82 19.03 -3.82
C SER A 112 3.13 19.79 -4.06
N GLY A 113 3.02 21.00 -4.60
CA GLY A 113 4.17 21.89 -4.78
C GLY A 113 5.12 21.53 -5.94
N ALA A 114 4.72 20.60 -6.81
CA ALA A 114 5.44 20.34 -8.06
C ALA A 114 5.33 21.57 -8.98
N SER A 115 6.47 22.10 -9.44
CA SER A 115 6.58 23.35 -10.20
C SER A 115 6.06 23.25 -11.65
N ALA A 116 5.67 22.05 -12.10
CA ALA A 116 4.87 21.77 -13.28
C ALA A 116 4.17 20.41 -13.07
N PRO A 117 3.04 20.11 -13.75
CA PRO A 117 2.47 18.77 -13.74
C PRO A 117 3.44 17.81 -14.42
N THR A 118 4.40 17.28 -13.67
CA THR A 118 5.22 16.15 -14.12
C THR A 118 4.28 14.97 -14.28
N GLY A 119 4.24 14.41 -15.49
CA GLY A 119 3.46 13.22 -15.78
C GLY A 119 3.95 12.04 -14.98
N GLN A 120 3.04 11.16 -14.60
CA GLN A 120 3.39 9.80 -14.19
C GLN A 120 3.31 8.92 -15.44
N SER A 121 4.18 7.92 -15.56
CA SER A 121 4.18 6.99 -16.69
C SER A 121 4.23 5.57 -16.16
N PHE A 122 3.13 4.87 -16.32
CA PHE A 122 2.99 3.46 -15.98
C PHE A 122 3.13 2.63 -17.25
N THR A 123 3.98 1.62 -17.20
CA THR A 123 4.16 0.67 -18.30
C THR A 123 4.05 -0.75 -17.77
N THR A 124 3.75 -1.68 -18.66
CA THR A 124 3.73 -3.12 -18.33
C THR A 124 5.12 -3.74 -18.24
N THR A 125 6.19 -2.95 -18.42
CA THR A 125 7.58 -3.42 -18.50
C THR A 125 8.48 -2.85 -17.41
N ASP A 126 8.16 -1.67 -16.89
CA ASP A 126 8.97 -0.98 -15.88
C ASP A 126 8.23 -0.95 -14.54
N PRO A 127 8.96 -0.93 -13.40
CA PRO A 127 8.35 -0.80 -12.09
C PRO A 127 7.36 0.37 -12.03
N ALA A 128 6.15 0.13 -11.50
CA ALA A 128 5.14 1.18 -11.38
C ALA A 128 5.53 2.22 -10.31
N PHE A 129 6.13 1.74 -9.21
CA PHE A 129 6.61 2.56 -8.11
C PHE A 129 8.00 2.10 -7.65
N THR A 130 8.70 3.00 -6.98
CA THR A 130 9.95 2.73 -6.25
C THR A 130 9.92 3.39 -4.88
N GLY A 131 10.71 2.88 -3.93
CA GLY A 131 10.85 3.47 -2.59
C GLY A 131 9.70 3.12 -1.63
N ALA A 132 9.62 3.87 -0.53
CA ALA A 132 8.60 3.72 0.50
C ALA A 132 8.27 5.06 1.18
N THR A 133 7.09 5.16 1.78
CA THR A 133 6.75 6.31 2.63
C THR A 133 7.46 6.20 3.99
N THR A 134 7.63 7.33 4.68
CA THR A 134 7.80 7.29 6.14
C THR A 134 6.50 6.80 6.79
N GLY A 135 6.59 6.25 8.00
CA GLY A 135 5.40 5.75 8.68
C GLY A 135 4.42 6.86 9.05
N PHE A 136 3.13 6.52 9.00
CA PHE A 136 2.02 7.37 9.36
C PHE A 136 1.12 6.66 10.37
N ASP A 137 0.57 7.43 11.31
CA ASP A 137 -0.28 6.89 12.36
C ASP A 137 -1.71 6.64 11.84
N PHE A 138 -2.07 5.36 11.76
CA PHE A 138 -3.44 4.89 11.52
C PHE A 138 -3.95 4.07 12.71
N SER A 139 -3.54 4.41 13.92
CA SER A 139 -4.02 3.78 15.15
C SER A 139 -5.54 3.90 15.25
N GLY A 140 -6.20 2.77 15.54
CA GLY A 140 -7.66 2.70 15.63
C GLY A 140 -8.38 2.53 14.29
N VAL A 141 -7.65 2.41 13.18
CA VAL A 141 -8.22 2.18 11.85
C VAL A 141 -8.28 0.69 11.53
N LEU A 142 -9.36 0.28 10.87
CA LEU A 142 -9.49 -1.05 10.29
C LEU A 142 -9.15 -1.00 8.80
N PHE A 143 -8.23 -1.87 8.38
CA PHE A 143 -7.81 -2.00 6.99
C PHE A 143 -8.50 -3.19 6.34
N ASN A 144 -8.78 -3.07 5.04
CA ASN A 144 -9.03 -4.24 4.21
C ASN A 144 -7.70 -4.96 3.89
N SER A 145 -7.78 -6.23 3.48
CA SER A 145 -6.59 -7.05 3.20
C SER A 145 -5.89 -6.71 1.89
N SER A 146 -6.64 -6.19 0.91
CA SER A 146 -6.16 -5.81 -0.41
C SER A 146 -7.18 -4.94 -1.13
N GLY A 147 -6.77 -4.25 -2.18
CA GLY A 147 -7.66 -3.49 -3.06
C GLY A 147 -6.93 -2.98 -4.28
N ASP A 148 -7.67 -2.31 -5.16
CA ASP A 148 -7.12 -1.81 -6.41
C ASP A 148 -6.35 -0.50 -6.21
N ILE A 149 -5.30 -0.33 -7.01
CA ILE A 149 -4.63 0.94 -7.22
C ILE A 149 -5.07 1.43 -8.59
N VAL A 150 -5.71 2.59 -8.61
CA VAL A 150 -6.12 3.26 -9.84
C VAL A 150 -5.34 4.54 -10.02
N ILE A 151 -5.20 4.94 -11.27
CA ILE A 151 -4.67 6.25 -11.61
C ILE A 151 -5.52 7.32 -10.92
N GLY A 152 -4.82 8.25 -10.26
CA GLY A 152 -5.44 9.38 -9.59
C GLY A 152 -5.96 10.41 -10.58
N ASP A 153 -6.32 11.59 -10.07
CA ASP A 153 -7.14 12.58 -10.75
C ASP A 153 -6.99 12.64 -12.29
N THR A 154 -7.99 12.11 -13.00
CA THR A 154 -8.23 12.36 -14.43
C THR A 154 -9.49 13.23 -14.52
N ALA A 155 -9.32 14.56 -14.61
CA ALA A 155 -10.40 15.56 -14.76
C ALA A 155 -11.23 15.96 -13.51
N GLY A 156 -10.58 16.11 -12.36
CA GLY A 156 -11.13 16.53 -11.07
C GLY A 156 -11.71 15.42 -10.18
N ILE A 157 -11.56 14.14 -10.55
CA ILE A 157 -12.17 13.00 -9.84
C ILE A 157 -11.10 11.94 -9.50
N PRO A 158 -10.62 11.88 -8.25
CA PRO A 158 -9.78 10.78 -7.79
C PRO A 158 -10.53 9.45 -7.80
N GLY A 159 -9.88 8.39 -8.28
CA GLY A 159 -10.41 7.03 -8.20
C GLY A 159 -11.14 6.50 -9.45
N SER A 160 -11.15 7.23 -10.57
CA SER A 160 -11.86 6.84 -11.81
C SER A 160 -10.96 6.43 -12.98
N GLY A 161 -9.63 6.47 -12.79
CA GLY A 161 -8.66 6.13 -13.83
C GLY A 161 -8.50 4.62 -14.05
N ALA A 162 -7.58 4.24 -14.93
CA ALA A 162 -7.27 2.84 -15.20
C ALA A 162 -6.73 2.13 -13.94
N VAL A 163 -7.07 0.85 -13.80
CA VAL A 163 -6.53 -0.01 -12.73
C VAL A 163 -5.09 -0.38 -13.07
N LEU A 164 -4.14 0.11 -12.27
CA LEU A 164 -2.72 -0.14 -12.43
C LEU A 164 -2.30 -1.48 -11.84
N GLY A 165 -2.99 -1.94 -10.80
CA GLY A 165 -2.63 -3.13 -10.05
C GLY A 165 -3.32 -3.13 -8.70
N THR A 166 -2.73 -3.80 -7.72
CA THR A 166 -3.31 -3.96 -6.38
C THR A 166 -2.36 -3.52 -5.28
N TRP A 167 -2.90 -3.17 -4.12
CA TRP A 167 -2.17 -3.06 -2.87
C TRP A 167 -2.53 -4.24 -1.95
N GLN A 168 -1.62 -4.62 -1.06
CA GLN A 168 -1.82 -5.71 -0.10
C GLN A 168 -1.38 -5.34 1.31
N LEU A 169 -2.17 -5.72 2.31
CA LEU A 169 -1.90 -5.45 3.73
C LEU A 169 -1.03 -6.54 4.37
N ILE A 170 -0.02 -6.11 5.13
CA ILE A 170 0.58 -6.91 6.20
C ILE A 170 -0.05 -6.44 7.51
N PRO A 171 -0.97 -7.23 8.12
CA PRO A 171 -1.70 -6.78 9.29
C PRO A 171 -0.83 -6.81 10.55
N THR A 172 -1.23 -6.04 11.56
CA THR A 172 -0.67 -6.15 12.91
C THR A 172 -0.83 -7.58 13.42
N PRO A 173 0.22 -8.22 13.98
CA PRO A 173 0.08 -9.55 14.54
C PRO A 173 -1.01 -9.58 15.62
N GLY A 174 -2.10 -10.29 15.35
CA GLY A 174 -3.15 -10.49 16.35
C GLY A 174 -2.62 -11.26 17.56
N ALA A 175 -3.22 -11.06 18.73
CA ALA A 175 -2.85 -11.78 19.96
C ALA A 175 -2.84 -13.30 19.76
N ALA A 176 -3.76 -13.83 18.95
CA ALA A 176 -3.81 -15.26 18.59
C ALA A 176 -2.55 -15.75 17.85
N GLY A 177 -1.96 -14.92 16.97
CA GLY A 177 -0.71 -15.24 16.27
C GLY A 177 0.49 -15.28 17.23
N LEU A 178 0.53 -14.37 18.19
CA LEU A 178 1.54 -14.36 19.25
C LEU A 178 1.40 -15.55 20.20
N PHE A 179 0.17 -15.94 20.56
CA PHE A 179 -0.08 -17.14 21.37
C PHE A 179 0.24 -18.44 20.61
N ALA A 180 0.03 -18.51 19.30
CA ALA A 180 0.42 -19.66 18.48
C ALA A 180 1.95 -19.83 18.45
N ILE A 181 2.71 -18.73 18.32
CA ILE A 181 4.18 -18.74 18.39
C ILE A 181 4.65 -19.11 19.81
N ALA A 182 4.04 -18.53 20.84
CA ALA A 182 4.35 -18.87 22.24
C ALA A 182 4.05 -20.34 22.56
N GLY A 183 2.94 -20.88 22.04
CA GLY A 183 2.58 -22.29 22.13
C GLY A 183 3.58 -23.22 21.44
N LEU A 184 4.07 -22.83 20.26
CA LEU A 184 5.09 -23.60 19.52
C LEU A 184 6.44 -23.62 20.25
N ILE A 185 6.85 -22.50 20.85
CA ILE A 185 8.07 -22.40 21.68
C ILE A 185 7.91 -23.22 22.97
N GLY A 186 6.74 -23.15 23.61
CA GLY A 186 6.41 -23.94 24.81
C GLY A 186 6.41 -25.44 24.55
N ALA A 187 5.85 -25.89 23.42
CA ALA A 187 5.85 -27.30 23.03
C ALA A 187 7.25 -27.83 22.70
N ARG A 188 8.14 -27.00 22.15
CA ARG A 188 9.53 -27.37 21.86
C ARG A 188 10.37 -27.53 23.12
N ARG A 189 10.13 -26.73 24.17
CA ARG A 189 10.82 -26.87 25.47
C ARG A 189 10.39 -28.09 26.28
N ARG A 190 9.21 -28.65 26.03
CA ARG A 190 8.77 -29.91 26.66
C ARG A 190 9.37 -31.18 26.03
N ARG A 191 10.11 -31.07 24.92
CA ARG A 191 10.75 -32.19 24.22
C ARG A 191 12.29 -32.19 24.32
N ALA A 192 12.87 -31.32 25.13
CA ALA A 192 14.28 -31.34 25.51
C ALA A 192 14.40 -31.81 26.96
#